data_AF-A0AA95BWM7-F1
#
_entry.id   AF-A0AA95BWM7-F1
#
_cell.length_a   1.000
_cell.length_b   1.000
_cell.length_c   1.000
_cell.angle_alpha   90.00
_cell.angle_beta   90.00
_cell.angle_gamma   90.00
#
_symmetry.space_group_name_H-M   'P 1'
#
loop_
_entity.id
_entity.type
_entity.pdbx_description
1 polymer ?
#
loop_
_entity_poly.entity_id
_entity_poly.type
_entity_poly.pdbx_seq_one_letter_code
_entity_poly.pdbx_strand_id
1 'polypeptide(L)'
;MKLRILDICKQVGITQKELAERIGLSAVGLSKAINGNPTKDTLEKIASALNVKITELFEEPTNINGYIELDGTIHKVTSKEDIKKLAENL
;
A
#
# COMPACT_ATOMS: atom_id res chain seq x y z
N MET A 1 8.03 -0.99 0.92
CA MET A 1 7.03 0.09 0.83
C MET A 1 6.36 -0.03 -0.52
N LYS A 2 5.05 -0.25 -0.55
CA LYS A 2 4.30 -0.47 -1.79
C LYS A 2 3.42 0.75 -2.06
N LEU A 3 3.45 1.23 -3.31
CA LEU A 3 2.62 2.34 -3.75
C LEU A 3 1.27 1.79 -4.24
N ARG A 4 0.19 2.52 -3.94
CA ARG A 4 -1.19 2.18 -4.34
C ARG A 4 -1.77 3.11 -5.40
N ILE A 5 -0.90 3.74 -6.20
CA ILE A 5 -1.25 4.76 -7.20
C ILE A 5 -2.32 4.25 -8.18
N LEU A 6 -2.23 3.00 -8.65
CA LEU A 6 -3.19 2.44 -9.59
C LEU A 6 -4.58 2.26 -9.00
N ASP A 7 -4.68 1.99 -7.69
CA ASP A 7 -5.96 1.87 -7.01
C ASP A 7 -6.60 3.25 -6.82
N ILE A 8 -5.79 4.27 -6.53
CA ILE A 8 -6.25 5.66 -6.45
C ILE A 8 -6.75 6.13 -7.82
N CYS A 9 -6.04 5.82 -8.91
CA CYS A 9 -6.52 6.13 -10.27
C CYS A 9 -7.94 5.58 -10.51
N LYS A 10 -8.19 4.33 -10.11
CA LYS A 10 -9.52 3.71 -10.23
C LYS A 10 -10.57 4.42 -9.37
N GLN A 11 -10.22 4.80 -8.14
CA GLN A 11 -11.11 5.52 -7.23
C GLN A 11 -11.46 6.93 -7.74
N VAL A 12 -10.49 7.63 -8.32
CA VAL A 12 -10.65 8.96 -8.92
C VAL A 12 -11.31 8.89 -10.32
N GLY A 13 -11.42 7.69 -10.89
CA GLY A 13 -12.06 7.49 -12.21
C GLY A 13 -11.19 7.90 -13.38
N ILE A 14 -9.86 7.85 -13.24
CA ILE A 14 -8.92 8.14 -14.32
C ILE A 14 -8.08 6.91 -14.66
N THR A 15 -7.63 6.84 -15.90
CA THR A 15 -6.72 5.80 -16.38
C THR A 15 -5.26 6.14 -16.01
N GLN A 16 -4.41 5.11 -15.99
CA GLN A 16 -2.96 5.30 -15.85
C GLN A 16 -2.37 6.19 -16.96
N LYS A 17 -2.92 6.10 -18.17
CA LYS A 17 -2.49 6.92 -19.32
C LYS A 17 -2.80 8.40 -19.07
N GLU A 18 -4.00 8.72 -18.63
CA GLU A 18 -4.38 10.11 -18.30
C GLU A 18 -3.55 10.66 -17.14
N LEU A 19 -3.24 9.84 -16.12
CA LEU A 19 -2.32 10.27 -15.06
C LEU A 19 -0.93 10.61 -15.63
N ALA A 20 -0.40 9.77 -16.52
CA ALA A 20 0.91 10.00 -17.14
C ALA A 20 0.91 11.32 -17.93
N GLU A 21 -0.15 11.58 -18.71
CA GLU A 21 -0.34 12.82 -19.46
C GLU A 21 -0.41 14.04 -18.53
N ARG A 22 -1.16 13.97 -17.43
CA ARG A 22 -1.29 15.05 -16.43
C ARG A 22 0.04 15.44 -15.79
N ILE A 23 0.95 14.48 -15.60
CA ILE A 23 2.27 14.74 -14.98
C ILE A 23 3.40 14.89 -16.00
N GLY A 24 3.08 14.92 -17.30
CA GLY A 24 4.05 15.11 -18.38
C GLY A 24 4.98 13.92 -18.64
N LEU A 25 4.53 12.70 -18.34
CA LEU A 25 5.26 11.46 -18.63
C LEU A 25 4.57 10.63 -19.72
N SER A 26 5.35 9.77 -20.39
CA SER A 26 4.77 8.68 -21.16
C SER A 26 4.20 7.60 -20.24
N ALA A 27 3.25 6.80 -20.72
CA ALA A 27 2.71 5.65 -19.96
C ALA A 27 3.83 4.69 -19.51
N VAL A 28 4.83 4.45 -20.36
CA VAL A 28 6.03 3.65 -20.03
C VAL A 28 6.88 4.35 -18.98
N GLY A 29 7.06 5.67 -19.08
CA GLY A 29 7.79 6.48 -18.11
C GLY A 29 7.15 6.45 -16.72
N LEU A 30 5.83 6.63 -16.65
CA LEU A 30 5.07 6.49 -15.41
C LEU A 30 5.19 5.07 -14.84
N SER A 31 5.03 4.04 -15.67
CA SER A 31 5.17 2.64 -15.22
C SER A 31 6.55 2.36 -14.62
N LYS A 32 7.63 2.85 -15.25
CA LYS A 32 8.98 2.75 -14.69
C LYS A 32 9.13 3.53 -13.38
N ALA A 33 8.55 4.72 -13.28
CA ALA A 33 8.62 5.53 -12.07
C ALA A 33 7.92 4.87 -10.89
N ILE A 34 6.69 4.37 -11.05
CA ILE A 34 5.89 3.80 -9.95
C ILE A 34 6.34 2.39 -9.54
N ASN A 35 6.92 1.61 -10.45
CA ASN A 35 7.44 0.26 -10.16
C ASN A 35 8.90 0.27 -9.70
N GLY A 36 9.60 1.39 -9.89
CA GLY A 36 10.96 1.60 -9.40
C GLY A 36 10.97 2.30 -8.04
N ASN A 37 11.85 3.30 -7.92
CA ASN A 37 11.92 4.18 -6.76
C ASN A 37 11.68 5.63 -7.22
N PRO A 38 10.44 6.12 -7.24
CA PRO A 38 10.13 7.46 -7.70
C PRO A 38 10.74 8.51 -6.78
N THR A 39 11.12 9.66 -7.35
CA THR A 39 11.60 10.80 -6.55
C THR A 39 10.46 11.43 -5.78
N LYS A 40 10.79 12.16 -4.70
CA LYS A 40 9.81 12.96 -3.95
C LYS A 40 9.00 13.91 -4.85
N ASP A 41 9.68 14.59 -5.77
CA ASP A 41 9.04 15.48 -6.76
C ASP A 41 8.04 14.73 -7.65
N THR A 42 8.37 13.51 -8.09
CA THR A 42 7.43 12.68 -8.87
C THR A 42 6.21 12.29 -8.03
N LEU A 43 6.40 11.93 -6.77
CA LEU A 43 5.31 11.60 -5.85
C LEU A 43 4.41 12.82 -5.58
N GLU A 44 4.98 14.01 -5.39
CA GLU A 44 4.22 15.26 -5.20
C GLU A 44 3.39 15.61 -6.44
N LYS A 45 3.96 15.44 -7.65
CA LYS A 45 3.23 15.63 -8.91
C LYS A 45 2.08 14.64 -9.06
N ILE A 46 2.30 13.37 -8.75
CA ILE A 46 1.26 12.34 -8.79
C ILE A 46 0.14 12.64 -7.78
N ALA A 47 0.49 12.96 -6.54
CA ALA A 47 -0.48 13.31 -5.50
C ALA A 47 -1.33 14.52 -5.92
N SER A 48 -0.69 15.56 -6.47
CA SER A 48 -1.37 16.75 -6.98
C SER A 48 -2.30 16.43 -8.15
N ALA A 49 -1.85 15.62 -9.11
CA ALA A 49 -2.65 15.24 -10.28
C ALA A 49 -3.87 14.35 -9.94
N LEU A 50 -3.78 13.62 -8.82
CA LEU A 50 -4.85 12.79 -8.26
C LEU A 50 -5.68 13.53 -7.20
N ASN A 51 -5.28 14.74 -6.79
CA ASN A 51 -5.91 15.53 -5.72
C ASN A 51 -6.01 14.78 -4.38
N VAL A 52 -4.92 14.13 -3.97
CA VAL A 52 -4.79 13.39 -2.69
C VAL A 52 -3.55 13.84 -1.93
N LYS A 53 -3.42 13.49 -0.65
CA LYS A 53 -2.18 13.71 0.09
C LYS A 53 -1.11 12.73 -0.38
N ILE A 54 0.17 13.14 -0.33
CA ILE A 54 1.30 12.26 -0.69
C ILE A 54 1.32 10.97 0.14
N THR A 55 0.88 11.01 1.40
CA THR A 55 0.79 9.84 2.29
C THR A 55 -0.21 8.80 1.80
N GLU A 56 -1.24 9.20 1.05
CA GLU A 56 -2.26 8.28 0.52
C GLU A 56 -1.72 7.46 -0.65
N LEU A 57 -0.63 7.88 -1.29
CA LEU A 57 0.03 7.12 -2.36
C LEU A 57 0.63 5.81 -1.88
N PHE A 58 0.80 5.64 -0.56
CA PHE A 58 1.39 4.47 0.06
C PHE A 58 0.31 3.52 0.56
N GLU A 59 0.54 2.21 0.42
CA GLU A 59 -0.26 1.21 1.13
C GLU A 59 -0.05 1.39 2.62
N GLU A 60 -1.16 1.50 3.37
CA GLU A 60 -1.10 1.35 4.81
C GLU A 60 -0.73 -0.11 5.12
N PRO A 61 0.18 -0.35 6.07
CA PRO A 61 0.46 -1.71 6.52
C PRO A 61 -0.85 -2.36 6.96
N THR A 62 -1.25 -3.43 6.29
CA THR A 62 -2.42 -4.20 6.70
C THR A 62 -2.07 -4.95 7.99
N ASN A 63 -2.45 -4.39 9.14
CA ASN A 63 -2.30 -5.05 10.42
C ASN A 63 -3.44 -6.06 10.61
N ILE A 64 -3.22 -7.30 10.18
CA ILE A 64 -4.12 -8.41 10.51
C ILE A 64 -3.83 -8.85 11.94
N ASN A 65 -4.85 -8.81 12.81
CA ASN A 65 -4.78 -9.32 14.17
C ASN A 65 -5.70 -10.53 14.27
N GLY A 66 -5.12 -11.70 14.57
CA GLY A 66 -5.85 -12.89 15.00
C GLY A 66 -5.90 -12.99 16.52
N TYR A 67 -6.87 -13.73 17.04
CA TYR A 67 -6.98 -14.03 18.46
C TYR A 67 -7.27 -15.52 18.62
N ILE A 68 -6.58 -16.18 19.53
CA ILE A 68 -6.76 -17.61 19.87
C ILE A 68 -7.05 -17.69 21.36
N GLU A 69 -8.10 -18.42 21.74
CA GLU A 69 -8.41 -18.68 23.15
C GLU A 69 -7.91 -20.07 23.55
N LEU A 70 -7.12 -20.13 24.64
CA LEU A 70 -6.62 -21.35 25.26
C LEU A 70 -6.93 -21.30 26.75
N ASP A 71 -7.65 -22.29 27.27
CA ASP A 71 -8.02 -22.39 28.68
C ASP A 71 -8.63 -21.10 29.28
N GLY A 72 -9.47 -20.42 28.50
CA GLY A 72 -10.11 -19.16 28.91
C GLY A 72 -9.23 -17.90 28.79
N THR A 73 -8.00 -18.02 28.28
CA THR A 73 -7.10 -16.91 28.03
C THR A 73 -7.01 -16.59 26.54
N ILE A 74 -7.28 -15.33 26.16
CA ILE A 74 -7.18 -14.87 24.77
C ILE A 74 -5.77 -14.36 24.48
N HIS A 75 -5.14 -14.95 23.47
CA HIS A 75 -3.83 -14.57 22.96
C HIS A 75 -3.95 -13.90 21.59
N LYS A 76 -3.34 -12.73 21.46
CA LYS A 76 -3.23 -12.03 20.18
C LYS A 76 -2.13 -12.68 19.31
N VAL A 77 -2.44 -12.91 18.05
CA VAL A 77 -1.59 -13.56 17.06
C VAL A 77 -1.50 -12.65 15.83
N THR A 78 -0.29 -12.26 15.46
CA THR A 78 -0.04 -11.40 14.29
C THR A 78 0.87 -12.07 13.26
N SER A 79 1.40 -13.26 13.59
CA SER A 79 2.32 -14.00 12.74
C SER A 79 2.18 -15.51 12.93
N LYS A 80 2.73 -16.28 11.98
CA LYS A 80 2.85 -17.74 12.12
C LYS A 80 3.70 -18.15 13.33
N GLU A 81 4.64 -17.30 13.73
CA GLU A 81 5.53 -17.58 14.86
C GLU A 81 4.81 -17.46 16.20
N ASP A 82 3.87 -16.53 16.32
CA ASP A 82 3.01 -16.40 17.50
C ASP A 82 2.20 -17.69 17.72
N ILE A 83 1.73 -18.33 16.63
CA ILE A 83 1.03 -19.62 16.69
C ILE A 83 1.94 -20.74 17.19
N LYS A 84 3.18 -20.83 16.69
CA LYS A 84 4.13 -21.87 17.14
C LYS A 84 4.44 -21.75 18.63
N LYS A 85 4.69 -20.53 19.11
CA LYS A 85 4.94 -20.27 20.53
C LYS A 85 3.75 -20.67 21.41
N LEU A 86 2.53 -20.46 20.94
CA LEU A 86 1.35 -20.94 21.64
C LEU A 86 1.28 -22.47 21.66
N ALA A 87 1.60 -23.11 20.53
CA ALA A 87 1.62 -24.58 20.42
C ALA A 87 2.71 -25.27 21.24
N GLU A 88 3.83 -24.59 21.55
CA GLU A 88 4.87 -25.11 22.46
C GLU A 88 4.41 -25.17 23.92
N ASN A 89 3.35 -24.44 24.28
CA ASN A 89 2.81 -24.39 25.64
C ASN A 89 1.50 -25.19 25.81
N LEU A 90 1.15 -26.02 24.81
CA LEU A 90 0.05 -26.99 24.83
C LEU A 90 0.59 -28.40 25.11
#